data_AF-A0A376WTZ1-F1
#
_entry.id   AF-A0A376WTZ1-F1
#
_cell.length_a   1.000
_cell.length_b   1.000
_cell.length_c   1.000
_cell.angle_alpha   90.00
_cell.angle_beta   90.00
_cell.angle_gamma   90.00
#
_symmetry.space_group_name_H-M   'P 1'
#
loop_
_entity.id
_entity.type
_entity.pdbx_description
1 polymer ?
#
loop_
_entity_poly.entity_id
_entity_poly.type
_entity_poly.pdbx_seq_one_letter_code
_entity_poly.pdbx_strand_id
1 'polypeptide(L)'
;MSIRTRATDEEIAAVEPLYKALNAGRTSKRIHKGLVVRKGWLGKLPSLPLRWRARGVMTLMFILLAAMLWFVAAPVVTYILCALVVLLASACFEWQIVRPIENVAHQALKVATGERNSVEHLNRSDELGLTLRAVGQLGLMCRWLINDVSSQVSSVRNGSETLAKGTDELNEHTQQTVDNVQQTVATMNQMAASVKQNSATASAADKLSITASNAAVQVGRR
;
A
#
# COMPACT_ATOMS: atom_id res chain seq x y z
N MET A 1 8.04 1.40 -3.15
CA MET A 1 6.64 1.87 -3.22
C MET A 1 6.54 3.08 -2.30
N SER A 2 6.44 4.31 -2.83
CA SER A 2 6.39 5.53 -2.01
C SER A 2 4.94 5.83 -1.70
N ILE A 3 4.54 5.74 -0.42
CA ILE A 3 3.22 6.20 0.02
C ILE A 3 3.26 7.73 -0.04
N ARG A 4 2.77 8.30 -1.16
CA ARG A 4 2.60 9.74 -1.31
C ARG A 4 1.13 10.05 -1.06
N THR A 5 0.87 10.86 -0.04
CA THR A 5 -0.44 11.49 0.11
C THR A 5 -0.63 12.49 -1.02
N ARG A 6 -1.78 12.44 -1.71
CA ARG A 6 -2.12 13.43 -2.74
C ARG A 6 -2.32 14.78 -2.03
N ALA A 7 -1.64 15.82 -2.51
CA ALA A 7 -1.83 17.17 -2.01
C ALA A 7 -3.27 17.63 -2.31
N THR A 8 -3.87 18.39 -1.39
CA THR A 8 -5.20 18.97 -1.61
C THR A 8 -5.14 20.10 -2.62
N ASP A 9 -6.26 20.42 -3.27
CA ASP A 9 -6.29 21.49 -4.28
C ASP A 9 -5.92 22.87 -3.69
N GLU A 10 -6.23 23.10 -2.41
CA GLU A 10 -5.82 24.29 -1.66
C GLU A 10 -4.30 24.35 -1.45
N GLU A 11 -3.67 23.23 -1.08
CA GLU A 11 -2.22 23.13 -0.93
C GLU A 11 -1.50 23.37 -2.26
N ILE A 12 -2.05 22.85 -3.35
CA ILE A 12 -1.53 23.07 -4.70
C ILE A 12 -1.62 24.55 -5.06
N ALA A 13 -2.80 25.17 -4.90
CA ALA A 13 -3.00 26.59 -5.22
C ALA A 13 -2.07 27.51 -4.41
N ALA A 14 -1.81 27.19 -3.14
CA ALA A 14 -0.91 27.95 -2.28
C ALA A 14 0.57 27.86 -2.72
N VAL A 15 1.00 26.71 -3.26
CA VAL A 15 2.40 26.44 -3.61
C VAL A 15 2.71 26.69 -5.09
N GLU A 16 1.73 26.63 -5.98
CA GLU A 16 1.83 26.90 -7.43
C GLU A 16 2.59 28.19 -7.78
N PRO A 17 2.30 29.38 -7.19
CA PRO A 17 3.04 30.60 -7.53
C PRO A 17 4.51 30.53 -7.11
N LEU A 18 4.78 29.89 -5.98
CA LEU A 18 6.14 29.69 -5.47
C LEU A 18 6.91 28.71 -6.36
N TYR A 19 6.27 27.65 -6.82
CA TYR A 19 6.85 26.67 -7.73
C TYR A 19 7.22 27.30 -9.08
N LYS A 20 6.29 28.07 -9.69
CA LYS A 20 6.54 28.82 -10.92
C LYS A 20 7.70 29.81 -10.77
N ALA A 21 7.74 30.53 -9.65
CA ALA A 21 8.80 31.49 -9.38
C ALA A 21 10.17 30.83 -9.15
N LEU A 22 10.20 29.61 -8.57
CA LEU A 22 11.41 28.80 -8.40
C LEU A 22 11.94 28.31 -9.75
N ASN A 23 11.04 27.82 -10.62
CA ASN A 23 11.40 27.32 -11.95
C ASN A 23 11.87 28.44 -12.88
N ALA A 24 11.30 29.64 -12.78
CA ALA A 24 11.73 30.83 -13.52
C ALA A 24 13.07 31.43 -13.03
N GLY A 25 13.68 30.88 -11.97
CA GLY A 25 14.95 31.37 -11.42
C GLY A 25 14.87 32.71 -10.69
N ARG A 26 13.68 33.32 -10.57
CA ARG A 26 13.48 34.67 -10.02
C ARG A 26 13.34 34.73 -8.50
N THR A 27 13.39 33.59 -7.80
CA THR A 27 13.21 33.56 -6.34
C THR A 27 14.50 33.62 -5.53
N SER A 28 14.41 34.37 -4.43
CA SER A 28 15.36 34.36 -3.31
C SER A 28 15.19 33.14 -2.39
N LYS A 29 14.44 32.11 -2.79
CA LYS A 29 14.18 30.88 -2.03
C LYS A 29 14.79 29.65 -2.73
N ARG A 30 15.11 28.60 -1.96
CA ARG A 30 15.64 27.30 -2.39
C ARG A 30 14.97 26.19 -1.61
N ILE A 31 14.94 24.97 -2.15
CA ILE A 31 14.47 23.78 -1.44
C ILE A 31 15.67 23.10 -0.77
N HIS A 32 15.53 22.73 0.51
CA HIS A 32 16.53 21.95 1.24
C HIS A 32 15.83 20.96 2.17
N LYS A 33 16.10 19.66 1.99
CA LYS A 33 15.49 18.55 2.77
C LYS A 33 13.95 18.67 2.88
N GLY A 34 13.27 19.03 1.79
CA GLY A 34 11.81 19.17 1.74
C GLY A 34 11.25 20.50 2.26
N LEU A 35 12.08 21.39 2.80
CA LEU A 35 11.66 22.72 3.27
C LEU A 35 12.05 23.82 2.28
N VAL A 36 11.19 24.83 2.14
CA VAL A 36 11.48 26.04 1.36
C VAL A 36 12.17 27.07 2.23
N VAL A 37 13.40 27.40 1.88
CA VAL A 37 14.31 28.20 2.70
C VAL A 37 14.82 29.40 1.89
N ARG A 38 15.02 30.57 2.53
CA ARG A 38 15.61 31.75 1.86
C ARG A 38 17.09 31.48 1.48
N LYS A 39 17.57 32.02 0.36
CA LYS A 39 18.95 31.86 -0.15
C LYS A 39 19.98 32.63 0.70
N GLY A 40 19.56 33.69 1.40
CA GLY A 40 20.45 34.52 2.23
C GLY A 40 21.02 33.79 3.45
N TRP A 41 21.99 34.41 4.13
CA TRP A 41 22.64 33.85 5.33
C TRP A 41 21.64 33.51 6.45
N LEU A 42 20.61 34.35 6.67
CA LEU A 42 19.52 34.10 7.62
C LEU A 42 18.67 32.86 7.26
N GLY A 43 18.60 32.48 5.98
CA GLY A 43 17.94 31.24 5.57
C GLY A 43 18.76 30.00 5.93
N LYS A 44 20.05 30.11 6.23
CA LYS A 44 20.85 28.93 6.60
C LYS A 44 20.54 28.43 8.02
N LEU A 45 19.99 29.27 8.90
CA LEU A 45 19.66 28.94 10.30
C LEU A 45 18.76 27.69 10.47
N PRO A 46 17.60 27.59 9.79
CA PRO A 46 16.76 26.40 9.86
C PRO A 46 17.38 25.16 9.22
N SER A 47 18.30 25.33 8.26
CA SER A 47 18.95 24.23 7.54
C SER A 47 20.22 23.69 8.21
N LEU A 48 20.74 24.38 9.22
CA LEU A 48 21.94 23.95 9.94
C LEU A 48 21.64 22.73 10.80
N PRO A 49 22.54 21.72 10.82
CA PRO A 49 22.38 20.57 11.69
C PRO A 49 22.42 21.00 13.16
N LEU A 50 21.81 20.19 14.02
CA LEU A 50 21.68 20.50 15.44
C LEU A 50 23.04 20.77 16.11
N ARG A 51 24.11 20.13 15.65
CA ARG A 51 25.50 20.34 16.09
C ARG A 51 25.95 21.79 15.96
N TRP A 52 25.70 22.42 14.81
CA TRP A 52 26.12 23.80 14.58
C TRP A 52 25.24 24.80 15.34
N ARG A 53 23.97 24.48 15.57
CA ARG A 53 23.09 25.29 16.42
C ARG A 53 23.54 25.22 17.89
N ALA A 54 23.82 24.03 18.41
CA ALA A 54 24.33 23.83 19.76
C ALA A 54 25.66 24.56 19.97
N ARG A 55 26.62 24.39 19.04
CA ARG A 55 27.91 25.11 19.10
C ARG A 55 27.73 26.62 18.99
N GLY A 56 26.81 27.11 18.16
CA GLY A 56 26.49 28.53 18.07
C GLY A 56 25.98 29.12 19.40
N VAL A 57 25.09 28.40 20.09
CA VAL A 57 24.60 28.82 21.41
C VAL A 57 25.71 28.77 22.46
N MET A 58 26.51 27.70 22.49
CA MET A 58 27.62 27.57 23.45
C MET A 58 28.71 28.63 23.24
N THR A 59 29.04 28.95 21.99
CA THR A 59 30.01 30.00 21.66
C THR A 59 29.47 31.38 22.02
N LEU A 60 28.19 31.66 21.80
CA LEU A 60 27.55 32.90 22.24
C LEU A 60 27.57 33.03 23.77
N MET A 61 27.22 31.97 24.52
CA MET A 61 27.34 31.96 25.98
C MET A 61 28.77 32.21 26.44
N PHE A 62 29.76 31.61 25.78
CA PHE A 62 31.17 31.83 26.10
C PHE A 62 31.60 33.28 25.87
N ILE A 63 31.18 33.90 24.77
CA ILE A 63 31.47 35.30 24.47
C ILE A 63 30.86 36.21 25.53
N LEU A 64 29.60 35.97 25.94
CA LEU A 64 28.95 36.74 27.01
C LEU A 64 29.68 36.59 28.34
N LEU A 65 30.07 35.37 28.69
CA LEU A 65 30.80 35.10 29.93
C LEU A 65 32.21 35.72 29.91
N ALA A 66 32.92 35.65 28.78
CA ALA A 66 34.22 36.29 28.60
C ALA A 66 34.11 37.83 28.65
N ALA A 67 33.07 38.41 28.06
CA ALA A 67 32.80 39.85 28.16
C ALA A 67 32.53 40.28 29.62
N MET A 68 31.78 39.49 30.37
CA MET A 68 31.53 39.75 31.79
C MET A 68 32.81 39.69 32.63
N LEU A 69 33.68 38.71 32.37
CA LEU A 69 35.00 38.60 33.02
C LEU A 69 35.92 39.78 32.66
N TRP A 70 35.79 40.31 31.44
CA TRP A 70 36.52 41.48 30.98
C TRP A 70 36.14 42.73 31.78
N PHE A 71 34.84 42.95 32.03
CA PHE A 71 34.37 44.06 32.85
C PHE A 71 34.88 44.02 34.30
N VAL A 72 35.14 42.83 34.84
CA VAL A 72 35.64 42.65 36.22
C VAL A 72 37.18 42.62 36.29
N ALA A 73 37.88 42.81 35.16
CA ALA A 73 39.34 42.75 35.07
C ALA A 73 39.94 41.45 35.66
N ALA A 74 39.29 40.31 35.39
CA ALA A 74 39.71 39.02 35.90
C ALA A 74 41.10 38.60 35.37
N PRO A 75 41.89 37.81 36.13
CA PRO A 75 43.22 37.37 35.69
C PRO A 75 43.16 36.39 34.52
N VAL A 76 44.20 36.35 33.68
CA VAL A 76 44.24 35.49 32.46
C VAL A 76 43.91 34.01 32.74
N VAL A 77 44.28 33.51 33.92
CA VAL A 77 44.03 32.13 34.35
C VAL A 77 42.53 31.79 34.38
N THR A 78 41.64 32.72 34.74
CA THR A 78 40.19 32.45 34.79
C THR A 78 39.61 32.29 33.39
N TYR A 79 40.09 33.03 32.39
CA TYR A 79 39.66 32.86 31.00
C TYR A 79 40.00 31.47 30.46
N ILE A 80 41.22 30.98 30.75
CA ILE A 80 41.66 29.64 30.32
C ILE A 80 40.79 28.57 30.97
N LEU A 81 40.52 28.70 32.28
CA LEU A 81 39.68 27.75 33.01
C LEU A 81 38.23 27.75 32.50
N CYS A 82 37.64 28.92 32.27
CA CYS A 82 36.31 29.04 31.68
C CYS A 82 36.23 28.47 30.26
N ALA A 83 37.25 28.71 29.42
CA ALA A 83 37.31 28.14 28.07
C ALA A 83 37.34 26.60 28.12
N LEU A 84 38.14 26.03 29.04
CA LEU A 84 38.19 24.59 29.25
C LEU A 84 36.84 24.02 29.68
N VAL A 85 36.16 24.67 30.64
CA VAL A 85 34.84 24.25 31.12
C VAL A 85 33.80 24.29 30.00
N VAL A 86 33.77 25.36 29.19
CA VAL A 86 32.83 25.45 28.06
C VAL A 86 33.13 24.40 27.00
N LEU A 87 34.40 24.11 26.70
CA LEU A 87 34.77 23.06 25.76
C LEU A 87 34.29 21.68 26.23
N LEU A 88 34.52 21.35 27.51
CA LEU A 88 34.07 20.10 28.11
C LEU A 88 32.54 20.01 28.14
N ALA A 89 31.85 21.08 28.54
CA ALA A 89 30.39 21.15 28.53
C ALA A 89 29.82 20.98 27.12
N SER A 90 30.44 21.61 26.12
CA SER A 90 30.04 21.48 24.71
C SER A 90 30.22 20.05 24.20
N ALA A 91 31.33 19.41 24.53
CA ALA A 91 31.60 18.02 24.15
C ALA A 91 30.60 17.06 24.83
N CYS A 92 30.33 17.27 26.12
CA CYS A 92 29.36 16.50 26.89
C CYS A 92 27.95 16.64 26.29
N PHE A 93 27.51 17.88 26.02
CA PHE A 93 26.22 18.15 25.41
C PHE A 93 26.08 17.53 24.01
N GLU A 94 27.13 17.61 23.20
CA GLU A 94 27.14 16.99 21.87
C GLU A 94 27.00 15.47 21.95
N TRP A 95 27.70 14.83 22.89
CA TRP A 95 27.66 13.39 23.06
C TRP A 95 26.36 12.90 23.71
N GLN A 96 25.83 13.63 24.68
CA GLN A 96 24.67 13.23 25.49
C GLN A 96 23.33 13.59 24.85
N ILE A 97 23.26 14.63 24.01
CA ILE A 97 21.98 15.11 23.44
C ILE A 97 22.01 15.07 21.91
N VAL A 98 23.00 15.74 21.30
CA VAL A 98 22.97 15.95 19.86
C VAL A 98 23.14 14.65 19.07
N ARG A 99 24.15 13.82 19.42
CA ARG A 99 24.39 12.54 18.74
C ARG A 99 23.21 11.55 18.88
N PRO A 100 22.63 11.33 20.08
CA PRO A 100 21.45 10.47 20.20
C PRO A 100 20.27 10.95 19.37
N ILE A 101 19.99 12.25 19.32
CA ILE A 101 18.90 12.81 18.50
C ILE A 101 19.15 12.54 17.01
N GLU A 102 20.38 12.75 16.53
CA GLU A 102 20.74 12.45 15.14
C GLU A 102 20.59 10.96 14.82
N ASN A 103 21.00 10.07 15.73
CA ASN A 103 20.83 8.64 15.59
C ASN A 103 19.35 8.23 15.52
N VAL A 104 18.52 8.76 16.42
CA VAL A 104 17.06 8.49 16.43
C VAL A 104 16.43 8.95 15.11
N ALA A 105 16.72 10.16 14.66
CA ALA A 105 16.20 10.69 13.40
C ALA A 105 16.64 9.84 12.19
N HIS A 106 17.91 9.41 12.16
CA HIS A 106 18.44 8.59 11.09
C HIS A 106 17.78 7.20 11.05
N GLN A 107 17.63 6.55 12.21
CA GLN A 107 16.94 5.26 12.30
C GLN A 107 15.46 5.37 11.94
N ALA A 108 14.78 6.43 12.38
CA ALA A 108 13.39 6.68 12.02
C ALA A 108 13.20 6.87 10.52
N LEU A 109 14.13 7.58 9.86
CA LEU A 109 14.10 7.72 8.41
C LEU A 109 14.29 6.37 7.69
N LYS A 110 15.16 5.49 8.20
CA LYS A 110 15.34 4.13 7.64
C LYS A 110 14.10 3.27 7.76
N VAL A 111 13.36 3.41 8.86
CA VAL A 111 12.06 2.74 9.03
C VAL A 111 11.01 3.33 8.10
N ALA A 112 10.91 4.65 8.05
CA ALA A 112 9.94 5.34 7.20
C ALA A 112 10.15 5.09 5.69
N THR A 113 11.40 4.89 5.27
CA THR A 113 11.74 4.55 3.88
C THR A 113 11.58 3.06 3.56
N GLY A 114 11.35 2.22 4.58
CA GLY A 114 11.26 0.76 4.43
C GLY A 114 12.61 0.06 4.22
N GLU A 115 13.75 0.76 4.35
CA GLU A 115 15.09 0.15 4.27
C GLU A 115 15.31 -0.84 5.42
N ARG A 116 14.76 -0.53 6.60
CA ARG A 116 14.79 -1.41 7.78
C ARG A 116 13.39 -1.48 8.40
N ASN A 117 12.97 -2.66 8.84
CA ASN A 117 11.71 -2.84 9.57
C ASN A 117 11.88 -2.80 11.09
N SER A 118 13.10 -2.55 11.57
CA SER A 118 13.45 -2.50 12.99
C SER A 118 14.47 -1.40 13.26
N VAL A 119 14.52 -0.97 14.52
CA VAL A 119 15.47 0.00 15.05
C VAL A 119 16.51 -0.72 15.91
N GLU A 120 17.70 -0.15 16.02
CA GLU A 120 18.72 -0.62 16.97
C GLU A 120 18.34 -0.16 18.38
N HIS A 121 18.60 -1.02 19.37
CA HIS A 121 18.23 -0.73 20.74
C HIS A 121 19.07 0.43 21.29
N LEU A 122 18.42 1.55 21.57
CA LEU A 122 19.02 2.63 22.32
C LEU A 122 18.86 2.32 23.81
N ASN A 123 19.99 2.09 24.51
CA ASN A 123 20.01 1.79 25.94
C ASN A 123 19.76 3.07 26.75
N ARG A 124 18.52 3.57 26.66
CA ARG A 124 18.07 4.82 27.25
C ARG A 124 16.57 4.74 27.53
N SER A 125 16.16 5.26 28.69
CA SER A 125 14.78 5.18 29.17
C SER A 125 14.03 6.51 29.09
N ASP A 126 14.60 7.50 28.42
CA ASP A 126 14.00 8.83 28.26
C ASP A 126 13.12 8.92 27.01
N GLU A 127 12.66 10.13 26.67
CA GLU A 127 11.80 10.40 25.54
C GLU A 127 12.44 9.99 24.21
N LEU A 128 13.78 10.08 24.08
CA LEU A 128 14.50 9.63 22.89
C LEU A 128 14.46 8.10 22.75
N GLY A 129 14.64 7.38 23.87
CA GLY A 129 14.48 5.93 23.90
C GLY A 129 13.04 5.48 23.60
N LEU A 130 12.06 6.16 24.20
CA LEU A 130 10.63 5.88 24.01
C LEU A 130 10.21 6.13 22.55
N THR A 131 10.58 7.28 21.98
CA THR A 131 10.26 7.63 20.59
C THR A 131 10.88 6.64 19.61
N LEU A 132 12.15 6.26 19.80
CA LEU A 132 12.79 5.27 18.93
C LEU A 132 12.11 3.90 19.04
N ARG A 133 11.71 3.48 20.24
CA ARG A 133 10.99 2.21 20.45
C ARG A 133 9.62 2.23 19.77
N ALA A 134 8.88 3.34 19.85
CA ALA A 134 7.60 3.52 19.16
C ALA A 134 7.77 3.45 17.63
N VAL A 135 8.81 4.08 17.09
CA VAL A 135 9.19 3.98 15.68
C VAL A 135 9.51 2.52 15.29
N GLY A 136 10.23 1.80 16.14
CA GLY A 136 10.50 0.37 15.96
C GLY A 136 9.23 -0.47 15.92
N GLN A 137 8.29 -0.22 16.84
CA GLN A 137 6.99 -0.89 16.86
C GLN A 137 6.18 -0.61 15.59
N LEU A 138 6.18 0.65 15.11
CA LEU A 138 5.55 1.02 13.85
C LEU A 138 6.15 0.24 12.66
N GLY A 139 7.48 0.14 12.60
CA GLY A 139 8.17 -0.65 11.56
C GLY A 139 7.77 -2.13 11.57
N LEU A 140 7.68 -2.73 12.76
CA LEU A 140 7.23 -4.12 12.91
C LEU A 140 5.76 -4.30 12.51
N MET A 141 4.89 -3.36 12.88
CA MET A 141 3.47 -3.38 12.52
C MET A 141 3.28 -3.25 11.00
N CYS A 142 4.03 -2.36 10.35
CA CYS A 142 4.04 -2.26 8.88
C CYS A 142 4.50 -3.57 8.23
N ARG A 143 5.56 -4.22 8.75
CA ARG A 143 6.01 -5.52 8.23
C ARG A 143 4.94 -6.60 8.40
N TRP A 144 4.28 -6.66 9.55
CA TRP A 144 3.18 -7.60 9.79
C TRP A 144 2.04 -7.36 8.80
N LEU A 145 1.60 -6.12 8.61
CA LEU A 145 0.53 -5.76 7.69
C LEU A 145 0.86 -6.15 6.24
N ILE A 146 2.10 -5.90 5.80
CA ILE A 146 2.55 -6.31 4.45
C ILE A 146 2.48 -7.83 4.28
N ASN A 147 2.93 -8.59 5.27
CA ASN A 147 2.88 -10.05 5.24
C ASN A 147 1.43 -10.56 5.23
N ASP A 148 0.57 -9.97 6.06
CA ASP A 148 -0.84 -10.33 6.15
C ASP A 148 -1.55 -10.07 4.81
N VAL A 149 -1.40 -8.89 4.23
CA VAL A 149 -1.94 -8.56 2.90
C VAL A 149 -1.39 -9.51 1.83
N SER A 150 -0.09 -9.82 1.85
CA SER A 150 0.50 -10.76 0.89
C SER A 150 -0.11 -12.16 1.01
N SER A 151 -0.40 -12.61 2.24
CA SER A 151 -1.05 -13.90 2.48
C SER A 151 -2.50 -13.91 1.99
N GLN A 152 -3.25 -12.82 2.22
CA GLN A 152 -4.62 -12.67 1.75
C GLN A 152 -4.68 -12.66 0.21
N VAL A 153 -3.76 -11.95 -0.45
CA VAL A 153 -3.66 -11.95 -1.92
C VAL A 153 -3.37 -13.36 -2.45
N SER A 154 -2.50 -14.12 -1.78
CA SER A 154 -2.23 -15.53 -2.14
C SER A 154 -3.48 -16.41 -2.00
N SER A 155 -4.24 -16.24 -0.92
CA SER A 155 -5.50 -16.96 -0.70
C SER A 155 -6.56 -16.62 -1.75
N VAL A 156 -6.71 -15.34 -2.10
CA VAL A 156 -7.63 -14.88 -3.16
C VAL A 156 -7.21 -15.45 -4.52
N ARG A 157 -5.90 -15.48 -4.82
CA ARG A 157 -5.38 -16.09 -6.05
C ARG A 157 -5.72 -17.58 -6.13
N ASN A 158 -5.52 -18.32 -5.05
CA ASN A 158 -5.82 -19.75 -5.01
C ASN A 158 -7.34 -20.03 -5.14
N GLY A 159 -8.18 -19.23 -4.47
CA GLY A 159 -9.63 -19.31 -4.60
C GLY A 159 -10.11 -18.99 -6.02
N SER A 160 -9.48 -18.01 -6.68
CA SER A 160 -9.78 -17.66 -8.08
C SER A 160 -9.39 -18.78 -9.04
N GLU A 161 -8.25 -19.45 -8.82
CA GLU A 161 -7.84 -20.61 -9.62
C GLU A 161 -8.78 -21.81 -9.42
N THR A 162 -9.24 -22.03 -8.19
CA THR A 162 -10.24 -23.07 -7.88
C THR A 162 -11.58 -22.77 -8.56
N LEU A 163 -12.02 -21.51 -8.53
CA LEU A 163 -13.25 -21.08 -9.20
C LEU A 163 -13.15 -21.24 -10.73
N ALA A 164 -12.00 -20.90 -11.31
CA ALA A 164 -11.76 -21.11 -12.74
C ALA A 164 -11.89 -22.58 -13.12
N LYS A 165 -11.23 -23.49 -12.37
CA LYS A 165 -11.34 -24.94 -12.58
C LYS A 165 -12.78 -25.45 -12.44
N GLY A 166 -13.50 -25.00 -11.41
CA GLY A 166 -14.90 -25.37 -11.21
C GLY A 166 -15.83 -24.82 -12.31
N THR A 167 -15.48 -23.68 -12.91
CA THR A 167 -16.22 -23.14 -14.06
C THR A 167 -16.01 -23.99 -15.30
N ASP A 168 -14.79 -24.47 -15.55
CA ASP A 168 -14.49 -25.39 -16.66
C ASP A 168 -15.24 -26.72 -16.50
N GLU A 169 -15.23 -27.31 -15.31
CA GLU A 169 -15.96 -28.55 -15.01
C GLU A 169 -17.48 -28.38 -15.15
N LEU A 170 -18.04 -27.26 -14.67
CA LEU A 170 -19.45 -26.94 -14.84
C LEU A 170 -19.82 -26.76 -16.32
N ASN A 171 -18.94 -26.15 -17.10
CA ASN A 171 -19.14 -25.98 -18.54
C ASN A 171 -19.16 -27.35 -19.26
N GLU A 172 -18.26 -28.27 -18.89
CA GLU A 172 -18.26 -29.65 -19.39
C GLU A 172 -19.55 -30.39 -19.03
N HIS A 173 -19.99 -30.31 -17.76
CA HIS A 173 -21.25 -30.90 -17.31
C HIS A 173 -22.48 -30.32 -18.02
N THR A 174 -22.45 -29.02 -18.30
CA THR A 174 -23.51 -28.33 -19.05
C THR A 174 -23.54 -28.83 -20.49
N GLN A 175 -22.39 -28.99 -21.14
CA GLN A 175 -22.28 -29.60 -22.47
C GLN A 175 -22.84 -31.02 -22.51
N GLN A 176 -22.46 -31.88 -21.56
CA GLN A 176 -23.02 -33.23 -21.45
C GLN A 176 -24.54 -33.22 -21.23
N THR A 177 -25.04 -32.28 -20.43
CA THR A 177 -26.49 -32.12 -20.20
C THR A 177 -27.22 -31.72 -21.48
N VAL A 178 -26.64 -30.80 -22.25
CA VAL A 178 -27.17 -30.40 -23.56
C VAL A 178 -27.21 -31.60 -24.51
N ASP A 179 -26.15 -32.40 -24.57
CA ASP A 179 -26.09 -33.59 -25.42
C ASP A 179 -27.17 -34.62 -25.03
N ASN A 180 -27.34 -34.87 -23.74
CA ASN A 180 -28.40 -35.77 -23.22
C ASN A 180 -29.80 -35.26 -23.56
N VAL A 181 -30.03 -33.95 -23.48
CA VAL A 181 -31.31 -33.32 -23.88
C VAL A 181 -31.52 -33.47 -25.38
N GLN A 182 -30.48 -33.25 -26.21
CA GLN A 182 -30.57 -33.46 -27.66
C GLN A 182 -30.90 -34.92 -28.00
N GLN A 183 -30.28 -35.89 -27.31
CA GLN A 183 -30.57 -37.31 -27.49
C GLN A 183 -32.00 -37.66 -27.06
N THR A 184 -32.51 -37.03 -25.99
CA THR A 184 -33.90 -37.19 -25.54
C THR A 184 -34.87 -36.64 -26.58
N VAL A 185 -34.59 -35.45 -27.14
CA VAL A 185 -35.40 -34.86 -28.23
C VAL A 185 -35.37 -35.73 -29.49
N ALA A 186 -34.21 -36.28 -29.86
CA ALA A 186 -34.10 -37.22 -30.98
C ALA A 186 -34.94 -38.49 -30.75
N THR A 187 -34.88 -39.04 -29.54
CA THR A 187 -35.69 -40.21 -29.14
C THR A 187 -37.19 -39.88 -29.16
N MET A 188 -37.58 -38.70 -28.67
CA MET A 188 -38.96 -38.21 -28.75
C MET A 188 -39.44 -38.05 -30.19
N ASN A 189 -38.61 -37.52 -31.10
CA ASN A 189 -38.92 -37.43 -32.52
C ASN A 189 -39.14 -38.81 -33.15
N GLN A 190 -38.28 -39.78 -32.83
CA GLN A 190 -38.42 -41.16 -33.31
C GLN A 190 -39.68 -41.84 -32.74
N MET A 191 -40.02 -41.57 -31.47
CA MET A 191 -41.23 -42.06 -30.83
C MET A 191 -42.48 -41.44 -31.47
N ALA A 192 -42.49 -40.13 -31.72
CA ALA A 192 -43.58 -39.45 -32.42
C ALA A 192 -43.77 -39.99 -33.84
N ALA A 193 -42.68 -40.26 -34.57
CA ALA A 193 -42.73 -40.91 -35.88
C ALA A 193 -43.34 -42.32 -35.80
N SER A 194 -42.93 -43.12 -34.82
CA SER A 194 -43.48 -44.46 -34.57
C SER A 194 -44.97 -44.41 -34.23
N VAL A 195 -45.40 -43.46 -33.39
CA VAL A 195 -46.82 -43.26 -33.06
C VAL A 195 -47.62 -42.87 -34.31
N LYS A 196 -47.09 -41.96 -35.14
CA LYS A 196 -47.71 -41.57 -36.41
C LYS A 196 -47.84 -42.77 -37.36
N GLN A 197 -46.79 -43.60 -37.45
CA GLN A 197 -46.81 -44.80 -38.28
C GLN A 197 -47.79 -45.87 -37.75
N ASN A 198 -47.86 -46.09 -36.43
CA ASN A 198 -48.84 -46.98 -35.82
C ASN A 198 -50.28 -46.51 -36.06
N SER A 199 -50.53 -45.20 -35.93
CA SER A 199 -51.84 -44.61 -36.24
C SER A 199 -52.24 -44.81 -37.70
N ALA A 200 -51.32 -44.59 -38.65
CA ALA A 200 -51.56 -44.83 -40.07
C ALA A 200 -51.86 -46.32 -40.36
N THR A 201 -51.10 -47.23 -39.75
CA THR A 201 -51.32 -48.68 -39.85
C THR A 201 -52.68 -49.09 -39.27
N ALA A 202 -53.06 -48.59 -38.10
CA ALA A 202 -54.36 -48.86 -37.49
C ALA A 202 -55.51 -48.35 -38.37
N SER A 203 -55.38 -47.15 -38.94
CA SER A 203 -56.38 -46.59 -39.87
C SER A 203 -56.47 -47.40 -41.18
N ALA A 204 -55.35 -47.92 -41.69
CA ALA A 204 -55.35 -48.82 -42.83
C ALA A 204 -56.01 -50.18 -42.52
N ALA A 205 -55.73 -50.76 -41.34
CA ALA A 205 -56.33 -52.01 -40.87
C ALA A 205 -57.85 -51.88 -40.65
N ASP A 206 -58.31 -50.75 -40.12
CA ASP A 206 -59.73 -50.43 -39.96
C ASP A 206 -60.44 -50.39 -41.33
N LYS A 207 -59.87 -49.67 -42.30
CA LYS A 207 -60.38 -49.66 -43.70
C LYS A 207 -60.44 -51.05 -44.32
N LEU A 208 -59.41 -51.88 -44.11
CA LEU A 208 -59.38 -53.25 -44.62
C LEU A 208 -60.47 -54.11 -43.97
N SER A 209 -60.67 -53.96 -42.66
CA SER A 209 -61.71 -54.68 -41.90
C SER A 209 -63.13 -54.31 -42.37
N ILE A 210 -63.38 -53.02 -42.60
CA ILE A 210 -64.65 -52.54 -43.20
C ILE A 210 -64.85 -53.17 -44.59
N THR A 211 -63.80 -53.19 -45.42
CA THR A 211 -63.86 -53.76 -46.77
C THR A 211 -64.17 -55.26 -46.72
N ALA A 212 -63.51 -56.01 -45.84
CA ALA A 212 -63.74 -57.44 -45.64
C ALA A 212 -65.16 -57.73 -45.10
N SER A 213 -65.65 -56.93 -44.15
CA SER A 213 -67.01 -57.02 -43.64
C SER A 213 -68.05 -56.78 -44.75
N ASN A 214 -67.86 -55.74 -45.57
CA ASN A 214 -68.72 -55.46 -46.72
C ASN A 214 -68.74 -56.61 -47.74
N ALA A 215 -67.58 -57.20 -48.03
CA ALA A 215 -67.49 -58.36 -48.90
C ALA A 215 -68.25 -59.58 -48.32
N ALA A 216 -68.13 -59.84 -47.01
CA ALA A 216 -68.86 -60.91 -46.34
C ALA A 216 -70.39 -60.68 -46.38
N VAL A 217 -70.84 -59.43 -46.18
CA VAL A 217 -72.27 -59.06 -46.31
C VAL A 217 -72.77 -59.27 -47.74
N GLN A 218 -71.95 -59.01 -48.77
CA GLN A 218 -72.30 -59.28 -50.16
C GLN A 218 -72.40 -60.78 -50.47
N VAL A 219 -71.52 -61.61 -49.89
CA VAL A 219 -71.56 -63.08 -50.08
C VAL A 219 -72.75 -63.72 -49.36
N GLY A 220 -73.08 -63.26 -48.14
CA GLY A 220 -74.24 -63.77 -47.39
C GLY A 220 -75.61 -63.40 -47.96
N ARG A 221 -75.64 -62.62 -49.05
CA ARG A 221 -76.85 -62.19 -49.76
C ARG A 221 -77.11 -62.98 -51.06
N ARG A 222 -76.29 -64.00 -51.34
CA ARG A 222 -76.47 -64.99 -52.42
C ARG A 222 -76.87 -66.33 -51.83
#